data_AF-A0A7C2VDJ8-F1
#
_entry.id   AF-A0A7C2VDJ8-F1
#
_cell.length_a   1.000
_cell.length_b   1.000
_cell.length_c   1.000
_cell.angle_alpha   90.00
_cell.angle_beta   90.00
_cell.angle_gamma   90.00
#
_symmetry.space_group_name_H-M   'P 1'
#
loop_
_entity.id
_entity.type
_entity.pdbx_description
1 polymer ?
#
loop_
_entity_poly.entity_id
_entity_poly.type
_entity_poly.pdbx_seq_one_letter_code
_entity_poly.pdbx_strand_id
1 'polypeptide(L)'
;MLSTYYVVLHTSTWSVVIEGVVGHKSVVGVRNGFAHTLLLVAPHAVLVEDEEVASLLGNRSLDPYNFTLGDLIEAIRSRYDYVYGVVSIKTRYGDPVNGLEHGETLGYIVDVELFDLFKLGSNVKVVVTRASKIRIANVVEVSQQLEK
;
A
#
# COMPACT_ATOMS: atom_id res chain seq x y z
N MET A 1 -40.41 -10.66 14.92
CA MET A 1 -39.70 -10.44 13.65
C MET A 1 -38.30 -9.90 13.99
N LEU A 2 -37.37 -10.79 14.31
CA LEU A 2 -35.98 -10.45 14.67
C LEU A 2 -35.09 -11.56 14.10
N SER A 3 -34.83 -11.55 12.79
CA SER A 3 -34.02 -12.61 12.16
C SER A 3 -33.44 -12.18 10.82
N THR A 4 -32.88 -10.97 10.72
CA THR A 4 -32.24 -10.56 9.45
C THR A 4 -30.97 -9.71 9.64
N TYR A 5 -30.76 -9.11 10.81
CA TYR A 5 -29.55 -8.28 11.04
C TYR A 5 -28.30 -9.05 11.52
N TYR A 6 -28.43 -10.31 11.96
CA TYR A 6 -27.29 -11.06 12.50
C TYR A 6 -26.47 -11.82 11.46
N VAL A 7 -26.98 -12.02 10.24
CA VAL A 7 -26.37 -12.93 9.25
C VAL A 7 -25.32 -12.22 8.38
N VAL A 8 -25.29 -10.89 8.33
CA VAL A 8 -24.37 -10.13 7.44
C VAL A 8 -22.98 -9.90 8.07
N LEU A 9 -22.81 -10.08 9.39
CA LEU A 9 -21.53 -9.86 10.07
C LEU A 9 -20.67 -11.12 10.25
N HIS A 10 -21.25 -12.31 10.14
CA HIS A 10 -20.54 -13.57 10.42
C HIS A 10 -19.84 -14.21 9.21
N THR A 11 -20.09 -13.72 7.99
CA THR A 11 -19.46 -14.26 6.78
C THR A 11 -18.14 -13.56 6.39
N SER A 12 -17.70 -12.55 7.16
CA SER A 12 -16.64 -11.61 6.76
C SER A 12 -15.32 -11.67 7.55
N THR A 13 -15.15 -12.55 8.53
CA THR A 13 -14.08 -12.39 9.55
C THR A 13 -13.06 -13.52 9.64
N TRP A 14 -12.70 -14.16 8.52
CA TRP A 14 -11.38 -14.80 8.46
C TRP A 14 -10.36 -13.77 7.98
N SER A 15 -9.95 -12.95 8.94
CA SER A 15 -8.77 -12.11 8.84
C SER A 15 -7.53 -12.99 8.82
N VAL A 16 -6.60 -12.68 7.93
CA VAL A 16 -5.31 -13.37 7.83
C VAL A 16 -4.22 -12.34 8.05
N VAL A 17 -3.23 -12.75 8.83
CA VAL A 17 -2.07 -11.93 9.11
C VAL A 17 -0.97 -12.27 8.11
N ILE A 18 -0.51 -11.26 7.38
CA ILE A 18 0.57 -11.36 6.41
C ILE A 18 1.81 -10.74 7.04
N GLU A 19 2.88 -11.53 7.10
CA GLU A 19 4.21 -11.06 7.49
C GLU A 19 5.11 -11.03 6.27
N GLY A 20 5.88 -9.96 6.12
CA GLY A 20 6.68 -9.77 4.92
C GLY A 20 7.65 -8.61 4.99
N VAL A 21 8.25 -8.29 3.84
CA VAL A 21 9.18 -7.18 3.65
C VAL A 21 8.67 -6.31 2.52
N VAL A 22 8.68 -4.99 2.73
CA VAL A 22 8.27 -4.02 1.70
C VAL A 22 9.31 -3.97 0.59
N GLY A 23 8.91 -4.32 -0.64
CA GLY A 23 9.79 -4.32 -1.82
C GLY A 23 9.74 -3.00 -2.59
N HIS A 24 8.54 -2.56 -2.96
CA HIS A 24 8.28 -1.28 -3.62
C HIS A 24 6.94 -0.71 -3.14
N LYS A 25 6.71 0.57 -3.37
CA LYS A 25 5.41 1.20 -3.12
C LYS A 25 5.08 2.23 -4.17
N SER A 26 3.81 2.37 -4.51
CA SER A 26 3.34 3.36 -5.47
C SER A 26 2.15 4.14 -4.94
N VAL A 27 1.95 5.33 -5.48
CA VAL A 27 0.70 6.08 -5.32
C VAL A 27 -0.07 5.99 -6.62
N VAL A 28 -1.35 5.69 -6.51
CA VAL A 28 -2.27 5.58 -7.63
C VAL A 28 -3.35 6.63 -7.45
N GLY A 29 -3.56 7.42 -8.50
CA GLY A 29 -4.65 8.39 -8.60
C GLY A 29 -5.72 7.87 -9.54
N VAL A 30 -6.99 8.09 -9.19
CA VAL A 30 -8.13 7.82 -10.05
C VAL A 30 -8.69 9.15 -10.55
N ARG A 31 -8.79 9.32 -11.87
CA ARG A 31 -9.38 10.49 -12.50
C ARG A 31 -10.29 10.06 -13.64
N ASN A 32 -11.53 10.56 -13.66
CA ASN A 32 -12.53 10.19 -14.66
C ASN A 32 -12.77 8.67 -14.76
N GLY A 33 -12.67 7.96 -13.62
CA GLY A 33 -12.84 6.51 -13.53
C GLY A 33 -11.64 5.67 -13.98
N PHE A 34 -10.52 6.28 -14.38
CA PHE A 34 -9.29 5.57 -14.75
C PHE A 34 -8.23 5.69 -13.67
N ALA A 35 -7.61 4.56 -13.30
CA ALA A 35 -6.52 4.51 -12.35
C ALA A 35 -5.17 4.68 -13.05
N HIS A 36 -4.33 5.57 -12.54
CA HIS A 36 -3.01 5.90 -13.05
C HIS A 36 -1.99 5.83 -11.91
N THR A 37 -0.88 5.13 -12.14
CA THR A 37 0.27 5.25 -11.24
C THR A 37 0.83 6.66 -11.37
N LEU A 38 0.94 7.35 -10.24
CA LEU A 38 1.46 8.72 -10.20
C LEU A 38 2.95 8.73 -9.89
N LEU A 39 3.35 7.87 -8.95
CA LEU A 39 4.73 7.68 -8.56
C LEU A 39 4.97 6.24 -8.08
N LEU A 40 6.19 5.77 -8.28
CA LEU A 40 6.69 4.47 -7.85
C LEU A 40 8.01 4.67 -7.10
N VAL A 41 8.07 4.20 -5.86
CA VAL A 41 9.26 4.16 -5.02
C VAL A 41 9.80 2.73 -5.05
N ALA A 42 10.97 2.55 -5.65
CA ALA A 42 11.66 1.27 -5.77
C ALA A 42 13.10 1.39 -5.23
N PRO A 43 13.78 0.28 -4.87
CA PRO A 43 15.10 0.32 -4.24
C PRO A 43 16.18 1.10 -5.01
N HIS A 44 16.02 1.26 -6.32
CA HIS A 44 16.97 1.91 -7.20
C HIS A 44 16.58 3.35 -7.60
N ALA A 45 15.30 3.75 -7.45
CA ALA A 45 14.83 5.06 -7.87
C ALA A 45 13.43 5.39 -7.34
N VAL A 46 13.12 6.68 -7.26
CA VAL A 46 11.73 7.18 -7.24
C VAL A 46 11.38 7.62 -8.66
N LEU A 47 10.45 6.90 -9.28
CA LEU A 47 9.94 7.18 -10.62
C LEU A 47 8.64 7.96 -10.48
N VAL A 48 8.55 9.10 -11.16
CA VAL A 48 7.34 9.91 -11.20
C VAL A 48 6.77 9.80 -12.61
N GLU A 49 5.59 9.23 -12.73
CA GLU A 49 4.96 8.95 -14.02
C GLU A 49 4.00 10.07 -14.44
N ASP A 50 3.45 10.80 -13.47
CA ASP A 50 2.55 11.92 -13.74
C ASP A 50 3.31 13.25 -13.83
N GLU A 51 3.15 13.96 -14.95
CA GLU A 51 3.83 15.24 -15.21
C GLU A 51 3.46 16.32 -14.18
N GLU A 52 2.20 16.32 -13.73
CA GLU A 52 1.74 17.30 -12.77
C GLU A 52 2.35 17.04 -11.39
N VAL A 53 2.51 15.77 -10.98
CA VAL A 53 3.23 15.37 -9.77
C VAL A 53 4.73 15.64 -9.91
N ALA A 54 5.32 15.40 -11.08
CA ALA A 54 6.73 15.71 -11.33
C ALA A 54 7.00 17.22 -11.17
N SER A 55 6.10 18.07 -11.64
CA SER A 55 6.22 19.52 -11.48
C SER A 55 6.21 19.98 -10.02
N LEU A 56 5.47 19.28 -9.14
CA LEU A 56 5.40 19.57 -7.72
C LEU A 56 6.67 19.16 -6.96
N LEU A 57 7.31 18.08 -7.40
CA LEU A 57 8.56 17.58 -6.83
C LEU A 57 9.78 18.38 -7.31
N GLY A 58 9.70 18.96 -8.51
CA GLY A 58 10.78 19.71 -9.14
C GLY A 58 12.05 18.86 -9.34
N ASN A 59 13.21 19.52 -9.39
CA ASN A 59 14.51 18.85 -9.63
C ASN A 59 15.17 18.29 -8.36
N ARG A 60 14.38 17.88 -7.36
CA ARG A 60 14.92 17.36 -6.11
C ARG A 60 15.52 15.97 -6.34
N SER A 61 16.71 15.72 -5.80
CA SER A 61 17.22 14.36 -5.67
C SER A 61 16.37 13.60 -4.65
N LEU A 62 15.78 12.49 -5.06
CA LEU A 62 14.88 11.70 -4.22
C LEU A 62 15.61 10.44 -3.75
N ASP A 63 15.78 10.31 -2.43
CA ASP A 63 16.26 9.09 -1.81
C ASP A 63 15.08 8.10 -1.66
N PRO A 64 15.10 6.93 -2.33
CA PRO A 64 13.99 5.98 -2.28
C PRO A 64 13.73 5.41 -0.88
N TYR A 65 14.76 5.27 -0.03
CA TYR A 65 14.61 4.70 1.31
C TYR A 65 14.03 5.70 2.30
N ASN A 66 14.23 6.99 2.05
CA ASN A 66 13.75 8.08 2.90
C ASN A 66 12.54 8.84 2.32
N PHE A 67 12.10 8.52 1.10
CA PHE A 67 10.99 9.21 0.44
C PHE A 67 9.71 9.24 1.30
N THR A 68 9.05 10.41 1.29
CA THR A 68 7.76 10.66 1.92
C THR A 68 6.87 11.48 0.99
N LEU A 69 5.55 11.30 1.09
CA LEU A 69 4.60 12.17 0.39
C LEU A 69 4.52 13.54 1.06
N GLY A 70 4.43 13.58 2.39
CA GLY A 70 4.28 14.85 3.12
C GLY A 70 3.22 15.76 2.50
N ASP A 71 3.58 17.03 2.28
CA ASP A 71 2.68 18.05 1.69
C ASP A 71 2.24 17.76 0.24
N LEU A 72 2.90 16.83 -0.46
CA LEU A 72 2.52 16.43 -1.82
C LEU A 72 1.13 15.78 -1.85
N ILE A 73 0.72 15.13 -0.75
CA ILE A 73 -0.55 14.40 -0.68
C ILE A 73 -1.76 15.31 -0.94
N GLU A 74 -1.78 16.51 -0.35
CA GLU A 74 -2.87 17.47 -0.49
C GLU A 74 -2.97 17.99 -1.92
N ALA A 75 -1.82 18.28 -2.53
CA ALA A 75 -1.77 18.71 -3.92
C ALA A 75 -2.29 17.62 -4.88
N ILE A 76 -1.92 16.35 -4.65
CA ILE A 76 -2.45 15.22 -5.42
C ILE A 76 -3.97 15.07 -5.20
N ARG A 77 -4.44 15.07 -3.96
CA ARG A 77 -5.88 14.93 -3.64
C ARG A 77 -6.75 16.00 -4.27
N SER A 78 -6.22 17.21 -4.47
CA SER A 78 -6.97 18.29 -5.13
C SER A 78 -7.23 18.06 -6.62
N ARG A 79 -6.53 17.10 -7.25
CA ARG A 79 -6.54 16.87 -8.71
C ARG A 79 -7.13 15.53 -9.13
N TYR A 80 -7.32 14.62 -8.18
CA TYR A 80 -7.77 13.25 -8.40
C TYR A 80 -9.04 12.97 -7.62
N ASP A 81 -9.96 12.22 -8.21
CA ASP A 81 -11.24 11.83 -7.58
C ASP A 81 -10.99 10.92 -6.36
N TYR A 82 -9.97 10.07 -6.46
CA TYR A 82 -9.54 9.18 -5.39
C TYR A 82 -8.03 8.93 -5.49
N VAL A 83 -7.37 8.76 -4.34
CA VAL A 83 -5.93 8.50 -4.26
C VAL A 83 -5.69 7.41 -3.23
N TYR A 84 -4.88 6.42 -3.58
CA TYR A 84 -4.51 5.34 -2.68
C TYR A 84 -3.06 4.89 -2.88
N GLY A 85 -2.49 4.24 -1.87
CA GLY A 85 -1.19 3.61 -1.98
C GLY A 85 -1.30 2.15 -2.41
N VAL A 86 -0.28 1.65 -3.09
CA VAL A 86 -0.06 0.21 -3.27
C VAL A 86 1.30 -0.11 -2.69
N VAL A 87 1.35 -1.07 -1.77
CA VAL A 87 2.58 -1.53 -1.12
C VAL A 87 2.84 -2.96 -1.51
N SER A 88 3.97 -3.20 -2.14
CA SER A 88 4.40 -4.53 -2.52
C SER A 88 5.09 -5.22 -1.36
N ILE A 89 4.54 -6.34 -0.92
CA ILE A 89 5.03 -7.10 0.23
C ILE A 89 5.48 -8.47 -0.26
N LYS A 90 6.78 -8.75 -0.11
CA LYS A 90 7.34 -10.09 -0.25
C LYS A 90 7.04 -10.88 1.02
N THR A 91 6.19 -11.90 0.93
CA THR A 91 5.69 -12.63 2.08
C THR A 91 6.76 -13.55 2.69
N ARG A 92 6.80 -13.64 4.02
CA ARG A 92 7.66 -14.57 4.77
C ARG A 92 7.05 -15.94 4.95
N TYR A 93 5.73 -16.07 4.88
CA TYR A 93 5.04 -17.35 5.11
C TYR A 93 3.96 -17.64 4.07
N GLY A 94 3.87 -16.83 3.02
CA GLY A 94 2.76 -16.86 2.06
C GLY A 94 1.59 -15.98 2.46
N ASP A 95 0.57 -15.96 1.59
CA ASP A 95 -0.73 -15.35 1.82
C ASP A 95 -1.82 -16.34 1.38
N PRO A 96 -2.45 -17.07 2.32
CA PRO A 96 -3.47 -18.05 1.98
C PRO A 96 -4.78 -17.42 1.45
N VAL A 97 -5.01 -16.12 1.59
CA VAL A 97 -6.18 -15.44 1.03
C VAL A 97 -6.05 -15.25 -0.48
N ASN A 98 -4.82 -14.94 -0.91
CA ASN A 98 -4.45 -14.73 -2.32
C ASN A 98 -3.73 -15.92 -2.96
N GLY A 99 -3.46 -16.99 -2.20
CA GLY A 99 -2.80 -18.20 -2.70
C GLY A 99 -1.30 -18.03 -2.93
N LEU A 100 -0.65 -17.11 -2.20
CA LEU A 100 0.79 -16.88 -2.32
C LEU A 100 1.58 -17.87 -1.45
N GLU A 101 2.69 -18.34 -1.99
CA GLU A 101 3.69 -19.15 -1.30
C GLU A 101 4.78 -18.28 -0.63
N HIS A 102 5.66 -18.94 0.15
CA HIS A 102 6.80 -18.28 0.79
C HIS A 102 7.68 -17.56 -0.24
N GLY A 103 8.00 -16.29 0.03
CA GLY A 103 8.88 -15.48 -0.81
C GLY A 103 8.20 -14.88 -2.04
N GLU A 104 6.93 -15.20 -2.30
CA GLU A 104 6.14 -14.54 -3.34
C GLU A 104 5.70 -13.14 -2.90
N THR A 105 5.37 -12.31 -3.89
CA THR A 105 5.15 -10.87 -3.71
C THR A 105 3.81 -10.45 -4.28
N LEU A 106 3.08 -9.62 -3.54
CA LEU A 106 1.82 -9.01 -4.00
C LEU A 106 1.76 -7.54 -3.61
N GLY A 107 1.14 -6.72 -4.48
CA GLY A 107 0.80 -5.34 -4.19
C GLY A 107 -0.52 -5.24 -3.43
N TYR A 108 -0.47 -4.70 -2.22
CA TYR A 108 -1.65 -4.48 -1.37
C TYR A 108 -2.04 -3.01 -1.36
N ILE A 109 -3.34 -2.75 -1.48
CA ILE A 109 -3.93 -1.41 -1.40
C ILE A 109 -3.93 -0.95 0.05
N VAL A 110 -3.46 0.28 0.26
CA VAL A 110 -3.50 1.01 1.53
C VAL A 110 -4.12 2.38 1.33
N ASP A 111 -4.70 2.93 2.39
CA ASP A 111 -5.04 4.35 2.42
C ASP A 111 -3.75 5.18 2.23
N VAL A 112 -3.85 6.25 1.44
CA VAL A 112 -2.67 7.05 1.06
C VAL A 112 -2.02 7.70 2.28
N GLU A 113 -2.78 7.96 3.34
CA GLU A 113 -2.29 8.46 4.63
C GLU A 113 -1.33 7.48 5.33
N LEU A 114 -1.41 6.18 5.03
CA LEU A 114 -0.50 5.16 5.57
C LEU A 114 0.74 4.97 4.70
N PHE A 115 0.83 5.60 3.51
CA PHE A 115 1.91 5.37 2.57
C PHE A 115 3.30 5.61 3.17
N ASP A 116 3.45 6.65 4.00
CA ASP A 116 4.72 7.02 4.61
C ASP A 116 5.16 6.08 5.75
N LEU A 117 4.21 5.32 6.32
CA LEU A 117 4.48 4.28 7.31
C LEU A 117 5.26 3.12 6.69
N PHE A 118 4.97 2.76 5.44
CA PHE A 118 5.63 1.68 4.73
C PHE A 118 6.93 2.18 4.08
N LYS A 119 8.07 1.93 4.72
CA LYS A 119 9.40 2.22 4.14
C LYS A 119 9.96 1.01 3.42
N LEU A 120 10.72 1.23 2.34
CA LEU A 120 11.38 0.14 1.61
C LEU A 120 12.26 -0.68 2.56
N GLY A 121 12.26 -2.00 2.40
CA GLY A 121 13.03 -2.93 3.25
C GLY A 121 12.48 -3.13 4.66
N SER A 122 11.43 -2.41 5.07
CA SER A 122 10.83 -2.61 6.40
C SER A 122 10.12 -3.96 6.48
N ASN A 123 10.23 -4.59 7.64
CA ASN A 123 9.40 -5.73 8.00
C ASN A 123 8.01 -5.23 8.36
N VAL A 124 7.00 -5.97 7.91
CA VAL A 124 5.61 -5.59 8.12
C VAL A 124 4.80 -6.80 8.58
N LYS A 125 3.83 -6.51 9.44
CA LYS A 125 2.77 -7.41 9.84
C LYS A 125 1.45 -6.71 9.62
N VAL A 126 0.66 -7.20 8.67
CA VAL A 126 -0.59 -6.57 8.24
C VAL A 126 -1.73 -7.56 8.25
N VAL A 127 -2.96 -7.07 8.39
CA VAL A 127 -4.17 -7.89 8.32
C VAL A 127 -4.85 -7.64 6.98
N VAL A 128 -5.14 -8.72 6.27
CA VAL A 128 -6.03 -8.73 5.10
C VAL A 128 -7.27 -9.56 5.42
N THR A 129 -8.36 -9.30 4.71
CA THR A 129 -9.61 -10.05 4.90
C THR A 129 -9.99 -10.77 3.62
N ARG A 130 -10.69 -11.91 3.72
CA ARG A 130 -11.21 -12.59 2.52
C ARG A 130 -12.22 -11.74 1.73
N ALA A 131 -12.91 -10.82 2.39
CA ALA A 131 -13.85 -9.88 1.75
C ALA A 131 -13.12 -8.82 0.91
N SER A 132 -11.92 -8.41 1.32
CA SER A 132 -11.08 -7.46 0.58
C SER A 132 -9.64 -7.97 0.55
N LYS A 133 -9.42 -8.95 -0.33
CA LYS A 133 -8.21 -9.77 -0.34
C LYS A 133 -6.92 -8.97 -0.54
N ILE A 134 -7.00 -7.88 -1.30
CA ILE A 134 -5.85 -7.07 -1.68
C ILE A 134 -5.74 -5.78 -0.88
N ARG A 135 -6.70 -5.45 0.00
CA ARG A 135 -6.64 -4.24 0.83
C ARG A 135 -6.16 -4.60 2.22
N ILE A 136 -5.17 -3.87 2.71
CA ILE A 136 -4.76 -3.97 4.11
C ILE A 136 -5.87 -3.37 4.97
N ALA A 137 -6.47 -4.20 5.80
CA ALA A 137 -7.53 -3.81 6.73
C ALA A 137 -6.96 -3.23 8.03
N ASN A 138 -5.78 -3.68 8.45
CA ASN A 138 -5.10 -3.15 9.64
C ASN A 138 -3.58 -3.33 9.53
N VAL A 139 -2.82 -2.37 10.07
CA VAL A 139 -1.37 -2.46 10.23
C VAL A 139 -1.07 -2.85 11.67
N VAL A 140 -0.48 -4.03 11.88
CA VAL A 140 -0.16 -4.54 13.21
C VAL A 140 1.22 -4.07 13.63
N GLU A 141 2.19 -4.15 12.72
CA GLU A 141 3.57 -3.77 12.99
C GLU A 141 4.26 -3.29 11.70
N VAL A 142 5.09 -2.26 11.84
CA VAL A 142 6.12 -1.92 10.87
C VAL A 142 7.43 -1.68 11.63
N SER A 143 8.48 -2.41 11.27
CA SER A 143 9.79 -2.32 11.91
C SER A 143 10.91 -2.30 10.86
N GLN A 144 11.91 -1.43 11.05
CA GLN A 144 13.06 -1.40 10.17
C GLN A 144 13.89 -2.68 10.35
N GLN A 145 14.44 -3.19 9.25
CA GLN A 145 15.48 -4.21 9.36
C GLN A 145 16.71 -3.57 10.00
N LEU A 146 17.12 -4.09 11.15
CA LEU A 146 18.45 -3.82 11.69
C LEU A 146 19.45 -4.33 10.65
N GLU A 147 20.18 -3.42 10.01
CA GLU A 147 21.33 -3.76 9.18
C GLU A 147 22.26 -4.68 10.00
N LYS A 148 22.55 -5.86 9.47
CA LYS A 148 23.54 -6.80 10.03
C LYS A 148 24.88 -6.59 9.35
#